data_AF-A0A2V9GMD3-F1
#
_entry.id   AF-A0A2V9GMD3-F1
#
_cell.length_a   1.000
_cell.length_b   1.000
_cell.length_c   1.000
_cell.angle_alpha   90.00
_cell.angle_beta   90.00
_cell.angle_gamma   90.00
#
_symmetry.space_group_name_H-M   'P 1'
#
loop_
_entity.id
_entity.type
_entity.pdbx_description
1 polymer ?
#
loop_
_entity_poly.entity_id
_entity_poly.type
_entity_poly.pdbx_seq_one_letter_code
_entity_poly.pdbx_strand_id
1 'polypeptide(L)'
;MTDWKQITARIRRARTSKDPAGQLSNLYQKTRDAMVAFELAKFFETSGQNADAAKWYSAAAERFRRSDWKVKAQEAAVRLGGAPGEIPLQAGAPPMEEIVLTPPPVSTPEPGLPFEQRPWWSPAKFSRRRKV
;
A
#
# COMPACT_ATOMS: atom_id res chain seq x y z
N MET A 1 -5.43 -6.15 -21.19
CA MET A 1 -4.49 -6.06 -20.04
C MET A 1 -3.21 -6.76 -20.45
N THR A 2 -2.05 -6.11 -20.34
CA THR A 2 -0.76 -6.79 -20.57
C THR A 2 -0.53 -7.79 -19.44
N ASP A 3 -0.14 -9.02 -19.76
CA ASP A 3 0.14 -10.03 -18.75
C ASP A 3 1.25 -9.57 -17.81
N TRP A 4 1.06 -9.77 -16.50
CA TRP A 4 2.05 -9.41 -15.48
C TRP A 4 3.43 -10.05 -15.76
N LYS A 5 3.44 -11.27 -16.34
CA LYS A 5 4.65 -11.96 -16.79
C LYS A 5 5.38 -11.18 -17.88
N GLN A 6 4.64 -10.63 -18.85
CA GLN A 6 5.23 -9.83 -19.92
C GLN A 6 5.77 -8.50 -19.39
N ILE A 7 5.05 -7.84 -18.49
CA ILE A 7 5.53 -6.63 -17.81
C ILE A 7 6.86 -6.90 -17.10
N THR A 8 6.91 -7.97 -16.29
CA THR A 8 8.12 -8.34 -15.54
C THR A 8 9.30 -8.67 -16.46
N ALA A 9 9.05 -9.42 -17.55
CA ALA A 9 10.09 -9.75 -18.53
C ALA A 9 10.63 -8.49 -19.25
N ARG A 10 9.75 -7.54 -19.59
CA ARG A 10 10.14 -6.27 -20.21
C ARG A 10 10.90 -5.36 -19.25
N ILE A 11 10.48 -5.29 -17.98
CA ILE A 11 11.22 -4.59 -16.93
C ILE A 11 12.63 -5.15 -16.80
N ARG A 12 12.78 -6.48 -16.73
CA ARG A 12 14.10 -7.14 -16.67
C ARG A 12 15.00 -6.75 -17.84
N ARG A 13 14.47 -6.76 -19.07
CA ARG A 13 15.23 -6.33 -20.27
C ARG A 13 15.58 -4.85 -20.25
N ALA A 14 14.67 -3.99 -19.80
CA ALA A 14 14.91 -2.55 -19.69
C ALA A 14 16.07 -2.28 -18.72
N ARG A 15 16.09 -2.96 -17.57
CA ARG A 15 17.15 -2.79 -16.55
C ARG A 15 18.54 -3.18 -17.02
N THR A 16 18.67 -4.15 -17.93
CA THR A 16 19.96 -4.56 -18.51
C THR A 16 20.32 -3.81 -19.79
N SER A 17 19.45 -2.90 -20.25
CA SER A 17 19.70 -2.10 -21.45
C SER A 17 20.65 -0.95 -21.15
N LYS A 18 21.23 -0.36 -22.20
CA LYS A 18 22.18 0.75 -22.08
C LYS A 18 21.57 2.02 -21.48
N ASP A 19 20.25 2.20 -21.63
CA ASP A 19 19.49 3.29 -21.01
C ASP A 19 18.25 2.73 -20.28
N PRO A 20 18.39 2.31 -19.02
CA PRO A 20 17.29 1.71 -18.26
C PRO A 20 16.16 2.70 -17.96
N ALA A 21 16.47 3.97 -17.70
CA ALA A 21 15.48 5.01 -17.40
C ALA A 21 14.55 5.27 -18.57
N GLY A 22 15.07 5.49 -19.79
CA GLY A 22 14.25 5.72 -20.98
C GLY A 22 13.48 4.48 -21.42
N GLN A 23 14.05 3.29 -21.28
CA GLN A 23 13.34 2.04 -21.57
C GLN A 23 12.16 1.80 -20.62
N LEU A 24 12.36 2.02 -19.31
CA LEU A 24 11.28 1.92 -18.33
C LEU A 24 10.22 3.02 -18.50
N SER A 25 10.65 4.25 -18.83
CA SER A 25 9.73 5.37 -19.10
C SER A 25 8.85 5.09 -20.33
N ASN A 26 9.44 4.65 -21.44
CA ASN A 26 8.71 4.27 -22.65
C ASN A 26 7.77 3.07 -22.38
N LEU A 27 8.20 2.11 -21.55
CA LEU A 27 7.36 1.00 -21.12
C LEU A 27 6.15 1.50 -20.33
N TYR A 28 6.36 2.41 -19.37
CA TYR A 28 5.29 3.00 -18.57
C TYR A 28 4.32 3.81 -19.40
N GLN A 29 4.77 4.58 -20.39
CA GLN A 29 3.86 5.31 -21.28
C GLN A 29 2.93 4.37 -22.05
N LYS A 30 3.42 3.19 -22.44
CA LYS A 30 2.65 2.19 -23.21
C LYS A 30 1.66 1.40 -22.36
N THR A 31 2.04 1.04 -21.13
CA THR A 31 1.24 0.12 -20.30
C THR A 31 0.54 0.83 -19.15
N ARG A 32 1.07 1.97 -18.69
CA ARG A 32 0.67 2.73 -17.51
C ARG A 32 0.51 1.87 -16.25
N ASP A 33 1.36 0.85 -16.17
CA ASP A 33 1.32 -0.16 -15.11
C ASP A 33 2.07 0.30 -13.85
N ALA A 34 1.50 0.02 -12.67
CA ALA A 34 2.05 0.42 -11.38
C ALA A 34 3.41 -0.21 -11.08
N MET A 35 3.66 -1.44 -11.54
CA MET A 35 4.91 -2.15 -11.29
C MET A 35 6.08 -1.54 -12.07
N VAL A 36 5.81 -0.99 -13.25
CA VAL A 36 6.80 -0.25 -14.04
C VAL A 36 7.13 1.08 -13.37
N ALA A 37 6.12 1.82 -12.88
CA ALA A 37 6.34 3.06 -12.14
C ALA A 37 7.16 2.84 -10.86
N PHE A 38 6.89 1.76 -10.12
CA PHE A 38 7.64 1.39 -8.92
C PHE A 38 9.11 1.07 -9.23
N GLU A 39 9.41 0.31 -10.30
CA GLU A 39 10.79 0.02 -10.68
C GLU A 39 11.52 1.26 -11.22
N LEU A 40 10.81 2.16 -11.90
CA LEU A 40 11.34 3.45 -12.35
C LEU A 40 11.74 4.31 -11.14
N ALA A 41 10.93 4.32 -10.08
CA ALA A 41 11.26 4.97 -8.81
C ALA A 41 12.54 4.39 -8.18
N LYS A 42 12.69 3.06 -8.13
CA LYS A 42 13.91 2.38 -7.64
C LYS A 42 15.16 2.79 -8.40
N PHE A 43 15.04 2.99 -9.71
CA PHE A 43 16.17 3.44 -10.51
C PHE A 43 16.60 4.86 -10.12
N PHE A 44 15.65 5.78 -9.94
CA PHE A 44 15.94 7.14 -9.50
C PHE A 44 16.52 7.18 -8.08
N GLU A 45 16.01 6.35 -7.18
CA GLU A 45 16.53 6.18 -5.82
C GLU A 45 18.01 5.74 -5.86
N THR A 46 18.33 4.72 -6.67
CA THR A 46 19.72 4.25 -6.83
C THR A 46 20.62 5.33 -7.44
N SER A 47 20.05 6.22 -8.26
CA SER A 47 20.76 7.34 -8.88
C SER A 47 20.87 8.57 -7.98
N GLY A 48 20.33 8.52 -6.75
CA GLY A 48 20.30 9.64 -5.80
C GLY A 48 19.25 10.72 -6.09
N GLN A 49 18.38 10.52 -7.07
CA GLN A 49 17.29 11.45 -7.42
C GLN A 49 16.04 11.18 -6.58
N ASN A 50 16.16 11.42 -5.27
CA ASN A 50 15.11 11.11 -4.29
C ASN A 50 13.79 11.84 -4.58
N ALA A 51 13.86 13.09 -5.06
CA ALA A 51 12.67 13.89 -5.39
C ALA A 51 11.83 13.28 -6.52
N ASP A 52 12.47 12.76 -7.57
CA ASP A 52 11.74 12.08 -8.66
C ASP A 52 11.32 10.68 -8.26
N ALA A 53 12.16 9.95 -7.51
CA ALA A 53 11.82 8.64 -6.96
C ALA A 53 10.54 8.70 -6.11
N ALA A 54 10.43 9.68 -5.22
CA ALA A 54 9.23 9.95 -4.43
C ALA A 54 7.96 10.09 -5.29
N LYS A 55 7.99 10.94 -6.33
CA LYS A 55 6.85 11.15 -7.24
C LYS A 55 6.41 9.84 -7.90
N TRP A 56 7.38 9.05 -8.37
CA TRP A 56 7.11 7.79 -9.05
C TRP A 56 6.58 6.71 -8.10
N TYR A 57 7.05 6.65 -6.85
CA TYR A 57 6.50 5.77 -5.83
C TYR A 57 5.06 6.13 -5.47
N SER A 58 4.75 7.42 -5.30
CA SER A 58 3.37 7.89 -5.07
C SER A 58 2.45 7.53 -6.23
N ALA A 59 2.86 7.82 -7.47
CA ALA A 59 2.09 7.46 -8.66
C ALA A 59 1.85 5.94 -8.80
N ALA A 60 2.82 5.12 -8.37
CA ALA A 60 2.66 3.68 -8.31
C ALA A 60 1.65 3.26 -7.23
N ALA A 61 1.74 3.86 -6.02
CA ALA A 61 0.84 3.59 -4.91
C ALA A 61 -0.63 3.88 -5.28
N GLU A 62 -0.92 4.94 -6.02
CA GLU A 62 -2.29 5.24 -6.47
C GLU A 62 -2.86 4.14 -7.38
N ARG A 63 -2.01 3.53 -8.21
CA ARG A 63 -2.42 2.55 -9.23
C ARG A 63 -2.39 1.10 -8.76
N PHE A 64 -1.61 0.77 -7.73
CA PHE A 64 -1.58 -0.60 -7.23
C PHE A 64 -2.96 -1.02 -6.71
N ARG A 65 -3.46 -2.14 -7.23
CA ARG A 65 -4.70 -2.76 -6.72
C ARG A 65 -4.46 -3.61 -5.48
N ARG A 66 -3.26 -4.20 -5.36
CA ARG A 66 -2.86 -5.00 -4.19
C ARG A 66 -2.40 -4.09 -3.06
N SER A 67 -3.04 -4.22 -1.92
CA SER A 67 -2.76 -3.45 -0.71
C SER A 67 -1.30 -3.57 -0.26
N ASP A 68 -0.70 -4.77 -0.32
CA ASP A 68 0.71 -4.98 0.06
C ASP A 68 1.69 -4.13 -0.75
N TRP A 69 1.42 -3.96 -2.05
CA TRP A 69 2.27 -3.18 -2.94
C TRP A 69 2.02 -1.68 -2.81
N LYS A 70 0.77 -1.28 -2.52
CA LYS A 70 0.45 0.10 -2.16
C LYS A 70 1.23 0.56 -0.94
N VAL A 71 1.18 -0.23 0.14
CA VAL A 71 1.87 0.11 1.40
C VAL A 71 3.37 0.22 1.17
N LYS A 72 3.99 -0.74 0.46
CA LYS A 72 5.42 -0.67 0.14
C LYS A 72 5.82 0.55 -0.68
N ALA A 73 5.02 0.90 -1.70
CA ALA A 73 5.28 2.08 -2.52
C ALA A 73 5.13 3.37 -1.70
N GLN A 74 4.11 3.45 -0.86
CA GLN A 74 3.86 4.63 -0.03
C GLN A 74 4.91 4.79 1.07
N GLU A 75 5.32 3.71 1.75
CA GLU A 75 6.44 3.74 2.69
C GLU A 75 7.75 4.15 2.02
N ALA A 76 8.00 3.68 0.79
CA ALA A 76 9.18 4.07 0.03
C ALA A 76 9.14 5.56 -0.36
N ALA A 77 7.96 6.08 -0.76
CA ALA A 77 7.77 7.51 -1.01
C ALA A 77 8.09 8.32 0.25
N VAL A 78 7.49 7.96 1.40
CA VAL A 78 7.73 8.63 2.69
C VAL A 78 9.20 8.57 3.10
N ARG A 79 9.86 7.42 2.93
CA ARG A 79 11.29 7.24 3.25
C ARG A 79 12.18 8.21 2.46
N LEU A 80 11.84 8.48 1.20
CA LEU A 80 12.64 9.34 0.32
C LEU A 80 12.34 10.83 0.48
N GLY A 81 11.54 11.20 1.48
CA GLY A 81 11.06 12.56 1.67
C GLY A 81 9.95 12.93 0.69
N GLY A 82 9.42 11.95 -0.05
CA GLY A 82 8.16 12.08 -0.76
C GLY A 82 7.03 12.13 0.23
N ALA A 83 6.66 13.32 0.68
CA ALA A 83 5.42 13.50 1.37
C ALA A 83 4.29 12.90 0.51
N PRO A 84 3.42 12.03 1.06
CA PRO A 84 2.22 11.59 0.38
C PRO A 84 1.29 12.81 0.32
N GLY A 85 1.55 13.72 -0.61
CA GLY A 85 0.94 15.04 -0.64
C GLY A 85 1.59 16.05 -1.60
N GLU A 86 2.85 15.89 -2.02
CA GLU A 86 3.51 16.82 -2.96
C GLU A 86 3.35 16.40 -4.43
N ILE A 87 2.11 16.13 -4.79
CA ILE A 87 1.59 16.64 -6.06
C ILE A 87 1.19 18.09 -5.79
N PRO A 88 1.52 19.08 -6.64
CA PRO A 88 0.83 20.37 -6.62
C PRO A 88 -0.65 20.17 -6.99
N LEU A 89 -1.42 19.53 -6.12
CA LEU A 89 -2.84 19.74 -5.99
C LEU A 89 -2.97 21.03 -5.21
N GLN A 90 -3.03 22.14 -5.94
CA GLN A 90 -3.73 23.30 -5.46
C GLN A 90 -5.11 22.82 -4.94
N ALA A 91 -5.36 23.12 -3.67
CA ALA A 91 -6.52 22.77 -2.84
C ALA A 91 -6.46 21.42 -2.09
N GLY A 92 -5.93 21.48 -0.85
CA GLY A 92 -6.33 20.56 0.21
C GLY A 92 -5.23 20.11 1.16
N ALA A 93 -4.56 21.04 1.84
CA ALA A 93 -3.74 20.73 3.01
C ALA A 93 -4.08 21.73 4.12
N PRO A 94 -3.76 21.48 5.40
CA PRO A 94 -3.78 20.25 6.22
C PRO A 94 -4.46 20.63 7.59
N PRO A 95 -4.18 20.09 8.81
CA PRO A 95 -3.34 18.98 9.26
C PRO A 95 -3.98 18.06 10.32
N MET A 96 -3.20 17.07 10.77
CA MET A 96 -3.13 16.54 12.14
C MET A 96 -4.14 17.13 13.15
N GLU A 97 -5.13 16.35 13.56
CA GLU A 97 -5.80 16.56 14.86
C GLU A 97 -5.71 15.26 15.66
N GLU A 98 -4.61 15.19 16.40
CA GLU A 98 -4.61 14.94 17.84
C GLU A 98 -6.03 14.91 18.46
N ILE A 99 -6.60 13.72 18.61
CA ILE A 99 -7.79 13.55 19.46
C ILE A 99 -7.27 13.33 20.88
N VAL A 100 -6.80 14.42 21.49
CA VAL A 100 -6.71 14.54 22.95
C VAL A 100 -8.07 15.01 23.47
N LEU A 101 -8.51 14.32 24.52
CA LEU A 101 -9.75 14.49 25.27
C LEU A 101 -10.18 15.94 25.54
N THR A 102 -11.50 16.21 25.50
CA THR A 102 -12.36 16.70 26.64
C THR A 102 -13.82 16.88 26.15
N PRO A 103 -14.87 16.62 26.98
CA PRO A 103 -16.20 16.13 26.55
C PRO A 103 -17.29 17.20 26.46
N PRO A 104 -18.49 16.81 25.96
CA PRO A 104 -19.73 17.26 26.59
C PRO A 104 -20.64 16.09 27.05
N PRO A 105 -21.42 16.28 28.13
CA PRO A 105 -22.14 15.22 28.83
C PRO A 105 -23.57 15.04 28.32
N VAL A 106 -23.94 13.84 27.91
CA VAL A 106 -25.32 13.34 27.88
C VAL A 106 -25.21 11.82 28.10
N SER A 107 -25.15 11.35 29.36
CA SER A 107 -26.28 10.67 30.02
C SER A 107 -27.33 10.19 29.01
N THR A 108 -27.49 8.91 28.75
CA THR A 108 -28.16 7.99 29.68
C THR A 108 -27.94 6.55 29.18
N PRO A 109 -27.77 5.58 30.10
CA PRO A 109 -27.38 4.21 29.80
C PRO A 109 -28.58 3.31 29.45
N GLU A 110 -28.36 2.23 28.70
CA GLU A 110 -28.96 0.94 29.09
C GLU A 110 -28.12 -0.24 28.54
N PRO A 111 -27.83 -1.26 29.36
CA PRO A 111 -26.84 -2.28 29.08
C PRO A 111 -27.46 -3.46 28.34
N GLY A 112 -26.70 -4.04 27.40
CA GLY A 112 -27.18 -5.21 26.67
C GLY A 112 -26.13 -5.85 25.80
N LEU A 113 -24.93 -6.11 26.33
CA LEU A 113 -24.15 -7.24 25.82
C LEU A 113 -24.84 -8.53 26.32
N PRO A 114 -24.91 -9.56 25.46
CA PRO A 114 -23.75 -10.42 25.37
C PRO A 114 -23.29 -10.59 23.93
N PHE A 115 -22.08 -10.10 23.73
CA PHE A 115 -21.07 -10.66 22.84
C PHE A 115 -21.20 -12.19 22.75
N GLU A 116 -21.86 -12.68 21.70
CA GLU A 116 -21.88 -14.11 21.38
C GLU A 116 -20.54 -14.48 20.77
N GLN A 117 -19.57 -14.65 21.67
CA GLN A 117 -18.32 -15.33 21.41
C GLN A 117 -18.66 -16.74 20.97
N ARG A 118 -18.52 -16.99 19.68
CA ARG A 118 -18.34 -18.34 19.17
C ARG A 118 -16.85 -18.65 19.23
N PRO A 119 -16.34 -19.32 20.29
CA PRO A 119 -15.02 -19.93 20.21
C PRO A 119 -15.10 -21.07 19.18
N TRP A 120 -14.60 -20.79 17.98
CA TRP A 120 -14.02 -21.82 17.15
C TRP A 120 -12.89 -22.47 17.96
N TRP A 121 -12.86 -23.80 18.00
CA TRP A 121 -11.99 -24.64 18.83
C TRP A 121 -12.42 -24.87 20.30
N SER A 122 -12.83 -26.10 20.58
CA SER A 122 -12.59 -26.73 21.88
C SER A 122 -11.95 -28.10 21.68
N PRO A 123 -10.81 -28.39 22.36
CA PRO A 123 -10.17 -29.68 22.34
C PRO A 123 -10.86 -30.67 23.29
N ALA A 124 -10.90 -31.93 22.87
CA ALA A 124 -11.02 -33.17 23.64
C ALA A 124 -11.67 -33.12 25.03
N LYS A 125 -12.83 -33.79 25.18
CA LYS A 125 -13.16 -34.55 26.40
C LYS A 125 -13.73 -35.93 26.08
N PHE A 126 -12.83 -36.88 26.21
CA PHE A 126 -13.05 -38.22 26.74
C PHE A 126 -14.24 -38.31 27.72
N SER A 127 -15.04 -39.38 27.60
CA SER A 127 -15.51 -40.24 28.70
C SER A 127 -17.01 -40.59 28.68
N ARG A 128 -17.22 -41.89 28.43
CA ARG A 128 -18.12 -42.83 29.13
C ARG A 128 -19.64 -42.89 28.83
N ARG A 129 -19.98 -44.15 28.53
CA ARG A 129 -21.04 -45.01 29.11
C ARG A 129 -22.42 -45.08 28.43
N ARG A 130 -22.60 -46.22 27.75
CA ARG A 130 -23.48 -47.36 28.12
C ARG A 130 -25.00 -47.15 28.12
N LYS A 131 -25.70 -47.77 27.15
CA LYS A 131 -26.89 -48.66 27.22
C LYS A 131 -27.53 -48.71 25.81
N VAL A 132 -28.13 -49.81 25.35
CA VAL A 132 -28.72 -50.97 26.02
C VAL A 132 -28.38 -52.25 25.27
#